data_AF-A0A329T5L9-F1
#
_entry.id   AF-A0A329T5L9-F1
#
_cell.length_a   1.000
_cell.length_b   1.000
_cell.length_c   1.000
_cell.angle_alpha   90.00
_cell.angle_beta   90.00
_cell.angle_gamma   90.00
#
_symmetry.space_group_name_H-M   'P 1'
#
loop_
_entity.id
_entity.type
_entity.pdbx_description
1 polymer ?
#
loop_
_entity_poly.entity_id
_entity_poly.type
_entity_poly.pdbx_seq_one_letter_code
_entity_poly.pdbx_strand_id
1 'polypeptide(L)'
;MAVKPGSGGDRDFVTIFKTGSVDRDDYPELAEHLLEGRTQLAAETGYLMKFGDISHRGLTPFDVASLHDVPAYPLPHAALASLPAHVRADLERDGAVQLFAAYDRDAHEFEDVALAWEEQDFLERLAELIAGDCSVHEAVDWVVVEEAERYAIGQWARIRDVTEDAVRSNINSAREKLLAEEDREH
;
A
#
# COMPACT_ATOMS: atom_id res chain seq x y z
N MET A 1 32.78 -1.60 13.67
CA MET A 1 31.99 -0.42 14.08
C MET A 1 30.76 -0.40 13.20
N ALA A 2 29.59 -0.66 13.78
CA ALA A 2 28.32 -0.64 13.05
C ALA A 2 27.95 0.82 12.73
N VAL A 3 27.66 1.08 11.46
CA VAL A 3 27.14 2.37 10.99
C VAL A 3 25.71 2.47 11.51
N LYS A 4 25.44 3.48 12.36
CA LYS A 4 24.06 3.88 12.70
C LYS A 4 23.42 4.45 11.43
N PRO A 5 22.25 3.97 10.98
CA PRO A 5 21.43 4.77 10.09
C PRO A 5 20.74 5.84 10.96
N GLY A 6 20.81 7.08 10.50
CA GLY A 6 20.22 8.21 11.17
C GLY A 6 20.91 9.49 10.75
N SER A 7 20.44 10.08 9.65
CA SER A 7 20.36 11.53 9.47
C SER A 7 19.83 11.85 8.06
N GLY A 8 18.50 11.93 7.92
CA GLY A 8 17.89 12.43 6.68
C GLY A 8 16.36 12.43 6.62
N GLY A 9 15.67 12.62 7.76
CA GLY A 9 14.20 12.64 7.88
C GLY A 9 13.73 11.60 8.88
N ASP A 10 12.81 11.95 9.78
CA ASP A 10 12.31 11.15 10.93
C ASP A 10 11.68 9.77 10.57
N ARG A 11 11.77 9.33 9.31
CA ARG A 11 11.06 8.16 8.80
C ARG A 11 12.03 7.20 8.13
N ASP A 12 11.94 5.93 8.50
CA ASP A 12 12.65 4.83 7.85
C ASP A 12 11.91 4.38 6.60
N PHE A 13 12.65 3.89 5.60
CA PHE A 13 12.05 3.17 4.48
C PHE A 13 11.81 1.72 4.90
N VAL A 14 10.54 1.31 4.92
CA VAL A 14 10.13 0.00 5.41
C VAL A 14 9.44 -0.76 4.29
N THR A 15 9.87 -2.01 4.10
CA THR A 15 9.18 -2.96 3.23
C THR A 15 8.52 -4.00 4.11
N ILE A 16 7.21 -4.19 3.97
CA ILE A 16 6.44 -5.24 4.64
C ILE A 16 5.98 -6.24 3.60
N PHE A 17 6.10 -7.54 3.87
CA PHE A 17 5.73 -8.61 2.94
C PHE A 17 5.23 -9.86 3.66
N LYS A 18 4.31 -10.58 3.01
CA LYS A 18 3.66 -11.78 3.53
C LYS A 18 4.59 -12.97 3.38
N THR A 19 4.70 -13.80 4.42
CA THR A 19 5.62 -14.95 4.46
C THR A 19 5.31 -16.06 3.46
N GLY A 20 4.16 -16.00 2.78
CA GLY A 20 3.69 -17.05 1.86
C GLY A 20 3.16 -16.55 0.51
N SER A 21 3.36 -15.26 0.18
CA SER A 21 2.96 -14.71 -1.13
C SER A 21 4.08 -14.73 -2.16
N VAL A 22 5.28 -15.19 -1.80
CA VAL A 22 6.38 -15.36 -2.74
C VAL A 22 6.10 -16.62 -3.55
N ASP A 23 5.87 -16.45 -4.86
CA ASP A 23 5.78 -17.57 -5.78
C ASP A 23 7.12 -18.30 -5.79
N ARG A 24 7.08 -19.58 -5.44
CA ARG A 24 8.28 -20.42 -5.35
C ARG A 24 8.85 -20.73 -6.73
N ASP A 25 8.02 -20.67 -7.77
CA ASP A 25 8.44 -20.91 -9.14
C ASP A 25 9.18 -19.68 -9.70
N ASP A 26 8.77 -18.48 -9.31
CA ASP A 26 9.41 -17.23 -9.74
C ASP A 26 10.61 -16.83 -8.85
N TYR A 27 10.56 -17.15 -7.55
CA TYR A 27 11.59 -16.76 -6.57
C TYR A 27 11.92 -17.89 -5.58
N PRO A 28 12.57 -18.97 -6.04
CA PRO A 28 12.79 -20.18 -5.24
C PRO A 28 13.69 -19.96 -4.02
N GLU A 29 14.76 -19.17 -4.16
CA GLU A 29 15.71 -18.88 -3.07
C GLU A 29 15.07 -17.99 -1.99
N LEU A 30 14.26 -17.00 -2.39
CA LEU A 30 13.52 -16.16 -1.46
C LEU A 30 12.46 -16.97 -0.70
N ALA A 31 11.72 -17.83 -1.38
CA ALA A 31 10.72 -18.70 -0.74
C ALA A 31 11.35 -19.63 0.31
N GLU A 32 12.52 -20.19 0.04
CA GLU A 32 13.27 -21.03 0.98
C GLU A 32 13.73 -20.23 2.21
N HIS A 33 14.26 -19.03 2.01
CA HIS A 33 14.67 -18.16 3.12
C HIS A 33 13.51 -17.65 3.97
N LEU A 34 12.34 -17.37 3.38
CA LEU A 34 11.15 -17.02 4.14
C LEU A 34 10.61 -18.20 4.95
N LEU A 35 10.72 -19.42 4.42
CA LEU A 35 10.42 -20.65 5.13
C LEU A 35 11.38 -20.88 6.31
N GLU A 36 12.68 -20.67 6.12
CA GLU A 36 13.70 -20.74 7.17
C GLU A 36 13.48 -19.66 8.24
N GLY A 37 13.24 -18.41 7.82
CA GLY A 37 12.87 -17.30 8.69
C GLY A 37 11.61 -17.57 9.50
N ARG A 38 10.59 -18.21 8.89
CA ARG A 38 9.35 -18.66 9.57
C ARG A 38 9.61 -19.71 10.65
N THR A 39 10.63 -20.55 10.51
CA THR A 39 10.99 -21.54 11.54
C THR A 39 11.79 -20.94 12.70
N GLN A 40 12.53 -19.85 12.47
CA GLN A 40 13.25 -19.15 13.54
C GLN A 40 12.42 -18.05 14.22
N LEU A 41 11.44 -17.50 13.50
CA LEU A 41 10.62 -16.39 13.95
C LEU A 41 9.15 -16.75 13.72
N ALA A 42 8.44 -17.07 14.81
CA ALA A 42 7.00 -17.29 14.77
C ALA A 42 6.30 -15.97 14.40
N ALA A 43 6.12 -15.71 13.11
CA ALA A 43 5.40 -14.54 12.63
C ALA A 43 3.91 -14.70 12.96
N GLU A 44 3.50 -14.21 14.13
CA GLU A 44 2.11 -14.25 14.62
C GLU A 44 1.11 -13.62 13.63
N THR A 45 1.57 -12.70 12.79
CA THR A 45 0.78 -11.96 11.80
C THR A 45 0.88 -12.52 10.37
N GLY A 46 1.81 -13.46 10.11
CA GLY A 46 2.10 -13.94 8.75
C GLY A 46 2.82 -12.93 7.85
N TYR A 47 3.32 -11.82 8.41
CA TYR A 47 4.10 -10.80 7.71
C TYR A 47 5.48 -10.60 8.33
N LEU A 48 6.45 -10.23 7.50
CA LEU A 48 7.76 -9.75 7.91
C LEU A 48 7.92 -8.29 7.46
N MET A 49 8.83 -7.57 8.14
CA MET A 49 9.25 -6.23 7.79
C MET A 49 10.77 -6.15 7.66
N LYS A 50 11.25 -5.31 6.75
CA LYS A 50 12.66 -4.93 6.57
C LYS A 50 12.79 -3.41 6.59
N PHE A 51 13.80 -2.92 7.29
CA PHE A 51 14.20 -1.51 7.28
C PHE A 51 15.30 -1.32 6.24
N GLY A 52 14.96 -0.72 5.10
CA GLY A 52 15.88 -0.44 4.01
C GLY A 52 16.39 0.99 4.02
N ASP A 53 17.26 1.29 3.06
CA ASP A 53 17.74 2.64 2.79
C ASP A 53 16.85 3.31 1.73
N ILE A 54 16.84 4.65 1.68
CA ILE A 54 16.13 5.43 0.64
C ILE A 54 16.56 5.01 -0.77
N SER A 55 17.83 4.61 -0.96
CA SER A 55 18.34 4.10 -2.23
C SER A 55 17.62 2.82 -2.71
N HIS A 56 16.92 2.10 -1.83
CA HIS A 56 16.10 0.95 -2.17
C HIS A 56 14.70 1.31 -2.68
N ARG A 57 14.32 2.61 -2.71
CA ARG A 57 13.00 3.06 -3.20
C ARG A 57 12.71 2.64 -4.64
N GLY A 58 13.74 2.52 -5.48
CA GLY A 58 13.60 2.09 -6.88
C GLY A 58 13.49 0.57 -7.06
N LEU A 59 13.64 -0.21 -5.99
CA LEU A 59 13.53 -1.67 -6.03
C LEU A 59 12.09 -2.08 -5.77
N THR A 60 11.64 -3.19 -6.35
CA THR A 60 10.33 -3.74 -6.01
C THR A 60 10.32 -4.26 -4.56
N PRO A 61 9.15 -4.37 -3.91
CA PRO A 61 9.07 -4.95 -2.57
C PRO A 61 9.74 -6.33 -2.46
N PHE A 62 9.67 -7.16 -3.51
CA PHE A 62 10.27 -8.50 -3.54
C PHE A 62 11.80 -8.48 -3.74
N ASP A 63 12.32 -7.52 -4.51
CA ASP A 63 13.76 -7.30 -4.61
C ASP A 63 14.34 -6.92 -3.24
N VAL A 64 13.66 -6.04 -2.49
CA VAL A 64 14.06 -5.68 -1.12
C VAL A 64 13.95 -6.87 -0.15
N ALA A 65 12.92 -7.70 -0.30
CA ALA A 65 12.77 -8.93 0.48
C ALA A 65 13.96 -9.89 0.26
N SER A 66 14.60 -9.85 -0.91
CA SER A 66 15.75 -10.69 -1.28
C SER A 66 17.10 -10.14 -0.84
N LEU A 67 17.19 -8.89 -0.36
CA LEU A 67 18.45 -8.29 0.11
C LEU A 67 18.97 -9.01 1.36
N HIS A 68 20.12 -9.68 1.24
CA HIS A 68 20.73 -10.47 2.33
C HIS A 68 21.40 -9.62 3.42
N ASP A 69 21.81 -8.40 3.06
CA ASP A 69 22.42 -7.43 3.97
C ASP A 69 21.39 -6.67 4.81
N VAL A 70 20.10 -6.78 4.47
CA VAL A 70 18.99 -6.17 5.21
C VAL A 70 18.25 -7.25 6.02
N PRO A 71 18.35 -7.23 7.36
CA PRO A 71 17.69 -8.22 8.21
C PRO A 71 16.17 -8.09 8.15
N ALA A 72 15.49 -9.24 8.09
CA ALA A 72 14.03 -9.34 8.18
C ALA A 72 13.61 -9.58 9.63
N TYR A 73 12.54 -8.91 10.05
CA TYR A 73 11.94 -9.02 11.37
C TYR A 73 10.46 -9.43 11.25
N PRO A 74 9.90 -10.19 12.20
CA PRO A 74 8.46 -10.41 12.26
C PRO A 74 7.74 -9.10 12.44
N LEU A 75 6.63 -8.92 11.73
CA LEU A 75 5.77 -7.77 11.95
C LEU A 75 4.92 -8.01 13.21
N PRO A 76 5.09 -7.23 14.30
CA PRO A 76 4.26 -7.37 15.49
C PRO A 76 2.80 -7.03 15.20
N HIS A 77 1.88 -7.59 16.00
CA HIS A 77 0.46 -7.32 15.82
C HIS A 77 0.10 -5.84 16.03
N ALA A 78 0.73 -5.18 17.00
CA ALA A 78 0.59 -3.74 17.25
C ALA A 78 1.03 -2.92 16.03
N ALA A 79 2.16 -3.27 15.42
CA ALA A 79 2.69 -2.59 14.23
C ALA A 79 1.76 -2.76 13.03
N LEU A 80 1.24 -3.98 12.82
CA LEU A 80 0.24 -4.21 11.78
C LEU A 80 -1.02 -3.39 12.04
N ALA A 81 -1.50 -3.33 13.28
CA ALA A 81 -2.72 -2.61 13.65
C ALA A 81 -2.57 -1.08 13.57
N SER A 82 -1.38 -0.54 13.80
CA SER A 82 -1.09 0.89 13.72
C SER A 82 -0.99 1.39 12.28
N LEU A 83 -0.84 0.50 11.29
CA LEU A 83 -0.81 0.91 9.88
C LEU A 83 -2.14 1.53 9.44
N PRO A 84 -2.10 2.62 8.63
CA PRO A 84 -3.29 3.16 8.02
C PRO A 84 -4.07 2.09 7.24
N ALA A 85 -5.40 2.22 7.22
CA ALA A 85 -6.28 1.24 6.57
C ALA A 85 -5.94 0.99 5.10
N HIS A 86 -5.53 2.04 4.37
CA HIS A 86 -5.13 1.92 2.97
C HIS A 86 -3.84 1.11 2.79
N VAL A 87 -2.84 1.26 3.67
CA VAL A 87 -1.60 0.47 3.65
C VAL A 87 -1.89 -1.00 3.97
N ARG A 88 -2.76 -1.27 4.94
CA ARG A 88 -3.19 -2.64 5.24
C ARG A 88 -3.93 -3.29 4.08
N ALA A 89 -4.78 -2.53 3.38
CA ALA A 89 -5.48 -3.01 2.20
C ALA A 89 -4.51 -3.34 1.05
N ASP A 90 -3.52 -2.49 0.78
CA ASP A 90 -2.46 -2.72 -0.21
C ASP A 90 -1.67 -4.00 0.17
N LEU A 91 -1.27 -4.14 1.44
CA LEU A 91 -0.54 -5.30 1.94
C LEU A 91 -1.36 -6.61 1.85
N GLU A 92 -2.67 -6.57 2.11
CA GLU A 92 -3.56 -7.73 1.98
C GLU A 92 -3.73 -8.17 0.52
N ARG A 93 -3.86 -7.20 -0.40
CA ARG A 93 -4.06 -7.45 -1.83
C ARG A 93 -2.80 -7.94 -2.51
N ASP A 94 -1.70 -7.21 -2.34
CA ASP A 94 -0.46 -7.39 -3.11
C ASP A 94 0.52 -8.33 -2.39
N GLY A 95 0.26 -8.61 -1.11
CA GLY A 95 1.16 -9.41 -0.28
C GLY A 95 2.45 -8.68 0.09
N ALA A 96 2.66 -7.44 -0.37
CA ALA A 96 3.80 -6.61 0.01
C ALA A 96 3.50 -5.12 -0.17
N VAL A 97 4.17 -4.26 0.60
CA VAL A 97 4.09 -2.79 0.50
C VAL A 97 5.42 -2.15 0.89
N GLN A 98 5.73 -1.01 0.26
CA GLN A 98 6.85 -0.14 0.63
C GLN A 98 6.31 1.20 1.13
N LEU A 99 6.86 1.66 2.26
CA LEU A 99 6.40 2.86 2.95
C LEU A 99 7.56 3.60 3.63
N PHE A 100 7.34 4.87 3.93
CA PHE A 100 8.12 5.65 4.87
C PHE A 100 7.34 5.75 6.17
N ALA A 101 7.95 5.40 7.30
CA ALA A 101 7.33 5.54 8.62
C ALA A 101 8.37 5.72 9.72
N ALA A 102 8.00 6.40 10.80
CA ALA A 102 8.72 6.31 12.06
C ALA A 102 8.27 5.02 12.77
N TYR A 103 9.20 4.25 13.33
CA TYR A 103 8.87 3.03 14.07
C TYR A 103 9.27 3.15 15.54
N ASP A 104 8.28 3.17 16.43
CA ASP A 104 8.51 3.10 17.87
C ASP A 104 8.80 1.65 18.26
N ARG A 105 10.01 1.41 18.75
CA ARG A 105 10.48 0.07 19.13
C ARG A 105 9.95 -0.40 20.48
N ASP A 106 9.58 0.53 21.35
CA ASP A 106 9.06 0.24 22.69
C ASP A 106 7.55 -0.04 22.63
N ALA A 107 6.82 0.73 21.82
CA ALA A 107 5.38 0.53 21.58
C ALA A 107 5.09 -0.52 20.49
N HIS A 108 6.07 -0.81 19.62
CA HIS A 108 5.91 -1.61 18.41
C HIS A 108 4.88 -1.02 17.44
N GLU A 109 4.89 0.29 17.24
CA GLU A 109 3.91 1.00 16.41
C GLU A 109 4.59 1.82 15.31
N PHE A 110 3.88 2.01 14.19
CA PHE A 110 4.26 2.91 13.12
C PHE A 110 3.55 4.25 13.24
N GLU A 111 4.30 5.32 13.02
CA GLU A 111 3.82 6.71 12.96
C GLU A 111 4.22 7.36 11.63
N ASP A 112 3.51 8.43 11.25
CA ASP A 112 3.76 9.23 10.04
C ASP A 112 3.92 8.43 8.74
N VAL A 113 3.12 7.37 8.63
CA VAL A 113 3.15 6.42 7.51
C VAL A 113 2.76 7.09 6.20
N ALA A 114 3.64 7.02 5.21
CA ALA A 114 3.40 7.42 3.83
C ALA A 114 3.83 6.30 2.88
N LEU A 115 3.05 6.01 1.84
CA LEU A 115 3.46 5.06 0.82
C LEU A 115 4.66 5.59 0.01
N ALA A 116 5.54 4.68 -0.44
CA ALA A 116 6.78 5.07 -1.10
C ALA A 116 6.68 5.29 -2.63
N TRP A 117 5.47 5.26 -3.21
CA TRP A 117 5.22 5.39 -4.65
C TRP A 117 5.36 6.83 -5.17
N GLU A 118 5.55 6.99 -6.48
CA GLU A 118 5.42 8.28 -7.18
C GLU A 118 3.95 8.68 -7.27
N GLU A 119 3.67 9.97 -7.08
CA GLU A 119 2.35 10.57 -7.24
C GLU A 119 1.85 10.28 -8.66
N GLN A 120 0.80 9.47 -8.79
CA GLN A 120 -0.07 9.58 -9.96
C GLN A 120 -0.85 10.89 -9.81
N ASP A 121 -0.91 11.69 -10.88
CA ASP A 121 -1.55 13.01 -10.96
C ASP A 121 -3.08 12.91 -10.81
N PHE A 122 -3.53 12.44 -9.64
CA PHE A 122 -4.94 12.28 -9.30
C PHE A 122 -5.63 13.63 -9.08
N LEU A 123 -4.89 14.66 -8.67
CA LEU A 123 -5.48 15.95 -8.34
C LEU A 123 -6.03 16.65 -9.59
N GLU A 124 -5.26 16.66 -10.67
CA GLU A 124 -5.63 17.18 -11.98
C GLU A 124 -6.85 16.43 -12.49
N ARG A 125 -6.82 15.09 -12.43
CA ARG A 125 -7.94 14.26 -12.88
C ARG A 125 -9.23 14.49 -12.08
N LEU A 126 -9.11 14.60 -10.75
CA LEU A 126 -10.25 14.93 -9.90
C LEU A 126 -10.82 16.31 -10.22
N ALA A 127 -9.95 17.30 -10.46
CA ALA A 127 -10.37 18.66 -10.80
C ALA A 127 -11.13 18.70 -12.14
N GLU A 128 -10.68 17.94 -13.14
CA GLU A 128 -11.38 17.79 -14.42
C GLU A 128 -12.78 17.21 -14.25
N LEU A 129 -12.91 16.09 -13.52
CA LEU A 129 -14.20 15.43 -13.30
C LEU A 129 -15.18 16.34 -12.55
N ILE A 130 -14.68 17.08 -11.54
CA ILE A 130 -15.50 18.02 -10.78
C ILE A 130 -15.94 19.20 -11.65
N ALA A 131 -15.08 19.67 -12.56
CA ALA A 131 -15.45 20.68 -13.54
C ALA A 131 -16.50 20.14 -14.55
N GLY A 132 -16.45 18.84 -14.86
CA GLY A 132 -17.40 18.08 -15.68
C GLY A 132 -18.65 17.58 -14.94
N ASP A 133 -19.11 18.32 -13.92
CA ASP A 133 -20.36 18.07 -13.21
C ASP A 133 -20.39 16.83 -12.28
N CYS A 134 -19.26 16.14 -12.08
CA CYS A 134 -19.17 15.15 -11.00
C CYS A 134 -19.09 15.85 -9.63
N SER A 135 -19.74 15.28 -8.62
CA SER A 135 -19.49 15.67 -7.24
C SER A 135 -18.09 15.22 -6.81
N VAL A 136 -17.54 15.82 -5.74
CA VAL A 136 -16.26 15.38 -5.16
C VAL A 136 -16.27 13.89 -4.83
N HIS A 137 -17.39 13.36 -4.32
CA HIS A 137 -17.49 11.95 -3.96
C HIS A 137 -17.57 11.02 -5.18
N GLU A 138 -18.27 11.44 -6.23
CA GLU A 138 -18.32 10.74 -7.51
C GLU A 138 -16.94 10.71 -8.18
N ALA A 139 -16.28 11.86 -8.28
CA ALA A 139 -14.95 11.97 -8.87
C ALA A 139 -13.92 11.12 -8.12
N VAL A 140 -13.92 11.18 -6.78
CA VAL A 140 -13.01 10.38 -5.95
C VAL A 140 -13.29 8.89 -6.09
N ASP A 141 -14.53 8.44 -6.04
CA ASP A 141 -14.86 7.01 -6.16
C ASP A 141 -14.54 6.48 -7.56
N TRP A 142 -14.84 7.26 -8.60
CA TRP A 142 -14.51 6.94 -9.98
C TRP A 142 -13.01 6.79 -10.21
N VAL A 143 -12.22 7.82 -9.84
CA VAL A 143 -10.78 7.80 -10.06
C VAL A 143 -10.13 6.65 -9.29
N VAL A 144 -10.51 6.45 -8.03
CA VAL A 144 -9.85 5.47 -7.16
C VAL A 144 -10.23 4.03 -7.52
N VAL A 145 -11.50 3.77 -7.83
CA VAL A 145 -12.00 2.39 -8.03
C VAL A 145 -12.04 1.99 -9.49
N GLU A 146 -12.44 2.88 -10.39
CA GLU A 146 -12.65 2.54 -11.81
C GLU A 146 -11.44 2.90 -12.68
N GLU A 147 -10.89 4.11 -12.58
CA GLU A 147 -9.77 4.50 -13.45
C GLU A 147 -8.43 3.92 -12.97
N ALA A 148 -8.16 4.02 -11.68
CA ALA A 148 -6.91 3.54 -11.09
C ALA A 148 -6.97 2.06 -10.69
N GLU A 149 -8.18 1.47 -10.66
CA GLU A 149 -8.45 0.12 -10.13
C GLU A 149 -7.75 -0.13 -8.78
N ARG A 150 -7.58 0.94 -7.98
CA ARG A 150 -6.65 0.92 -6.85
C ARG A 150 -7.21 0.15 -5.66
N TYR A 151 -8.51 0.06 -5.53
CA TYR A 151 -9.16 -0.71 -4.47
C TYR A 151 -10.40 -1.40 -5.01
N ALA A 152 -10.67 -2.62 -4.54
CA ALA A 152 -12.01 -3.18 -4.71
C ALA A 152 -13.03 -2.32 -3.93
N ILE A 153 -14.27 -2.26 -4.43
CA ILE A 153 -15.36 -1.46 -3.84
C ILE A 153 -15.47 -1.64 -2.32
N GLY A 154 -15.45 -2.87 -1.82
CA GLY A 154 -15.55 -3.18 -0.39
C GLY A 154 -14.33 -2.76 0.43
N GLN A 155 -13.13 -2.69 -0.16
CA GLN A 155 -11.96 -2.12 0.51
C GLN A 155 -12.06 -0.60 0.57
N TRP A 156 -12.45 0.03 -0.54
CA TRP A 156 -12.59 1.47 -0.63
C TRP A 156 -13.68 2.02 0.30
N ALA A 157 -14.83 1.34 0.36
CA ALA A 157 -15.92 1.67 1.27
C ALA A 157 -15.47 1.66 2.74
N ARG A 158 -14.66 0.66 3.13
CA ARG A 158 -14.07 0.57 4.47
C ARG A 158 -13.06 1.69 4.75
N ILE A 159 -12.24 2.07 3.77
CA ILE A 159 -11.28 3.18 3.91
C ILE A 159 -12.03 4.51 4.11
N ARG A 160 -13.14 4.70 3.39
CA ARG A 160 -13.97 5.90 3.44
C ARG A 160 -14.99 5.93 4.58
N ASP A 161 -15.13 4.85 5.33
CA ASP A 161 -16.17 4.66 6.36
C ASP A 161 -17.60 4.89 5.80
N VAL A 162 -17.89 4.30 4.64
CA VAL A 162 -19.20 4.34 3.98
C VAL A 162 -19.65 2.94 3.56
N THR A 163 -20.88 2.81 3.08
CA THR A 163 -21.38 1.52 2.56
C THR A 163 -20.87 1.24 1.14
N GLU A 164 -20.74 -0.04 0.78
CA GLU A 164 -20.43 -0.43 -0.61
C GLU A 164 -21.44 0.11 -1.62
N ASP A 165 -22.72 0.15 -1.24
CA ASP A 165 -23.79 0.66 -2.10
C ASP A 165 -23.61 2.16 -2.40
N ALA A 166 -23.11 2.94 -1.44
CA ALA A 166 -22.82 4.36 -1.67
C ALA A 166 -21.70 4.54 -2.70
N VAL A 167 -20.63 3.75 -2.59
CA VAL A 167 -19.52 3.75 -3.57
C VAL A 167 -20.02 3.33 -4.95
N ARG A 168 -20.81 2.25 -5.04
CA ARG A 168 -21.41 1.79 -6.32
C ARG A 168 -22.30 2.84 -6.95
N SER A 169 -23.12 3.51 -6.14
CA SER A 169 -24.00 4.57 -6.61
C SER A 169 -23.20 5.73 -7.20
N ASN A 170 -22.17 6.20 -6.48
CA ASN A 170 -21.32 7.30 -6.94
C ASN A 170 -20.59 6.95 -8.24
N ILE A 171 -20.04 5.74 -8.34
CA ILE A 171 -19.39 5.24 -9.56
C ILE A 171 -20.35 5.23 -10.74
N ASN A 172 -21.56 4.70 -10.57
CA ASN A 172 -22.55 4.64 -11.64
C ASN A 172 -23.00 6.05 -12.07
N SER A 173 -23.21 6.96 -11.12
CA SER A 173 -23.55 8.35 -11.42
C SER A 173 -22.44 9.09 -12.16
N ALA A 174 -21.17 8.88 -11.78
CA ALA A 174 -20.03 9.41 -12.51
C ALA A 174 -20.00 8.87 -13.95
N ARG A 175 -20.17 7.54 -14.12
CA ARG A 175 -20.20 6.88 -15.43
C ARG A 175 -21.28 7.45 -16.34
N GLU A 176 -22.50 7.63 -15.82
CA GLU A 176 -23.62 8.19 -16.59
C GLU A 176 -23.32 9.62 -17.09
N LYS A 177 -22.67 10.44 -16.26
CA LYS A 177 -22.29 11.81 -16.64
C LYS A 177 -21.19 11.83 -17.70
N LEU A 178 -20.17 10.99 -17.56
CA LEU A 178 -19.07 10.90 -18.51
C LEU A 178 -19.56 10.43 -19.89
N LEU A 179 -20.42 9.40 -19.94
CA LEU A 179 -21.02 8.95 -21.20
C LEU A 179 -21.89 10.05 -21.85
N ALA A 180 -22.60 10.84 -21.04
CA ALA A 180 -23.41 11.93 -21.55
C ALA A 180 -22.60 13.14 -22.04
N GLU A 181 -21.35 13.30 -21.60
CA GLU A 181 -20.42 14.31 -22.13
C GLU A 181 -19.85 13.87 -23.49
N GLU A 182 -19.45 12.60 -23.63
CA GLU A 182 -18.97 12.03 -24.91
C GLU A 182 -20.02 12.17 -26.04
N ASP A 183 -21.29 11.98 -25.71
CA ASP A 183 -22.42 12.16 -26.65
C ASP A 183 -22.67 13.63 -27.04
N ARG A 184 -22.19 14.62 -26.27
CA ARG A 184 -22.34 16.06 -26.58
C ARG A 184 -21.20 16.61 -27.43
N GLU A 185 -20.05 15.95 -27.44
CA GLU A 185 -18.89 16.33 -28.23
C GLU A 185 -18.92 15.79 -29.67
N HIS A 186 -19.92 14.96 -30.00
CA HIS A 186 -20.20 14.37 -31.31
C HIS A 186 -21.35 15.05 -32.08
#